data_AF-A0A838W641-F1
#
_entry.id   AF-A0A838W641-F1
#
_cell.length_a   1.000
_cell.length_b   1.000
_cell.length_c   1.000
_cell.angle_alpha   90.00
_cell.angle_beta   90.00
_cell.angle_gamma   90.00
#
_symmetry.space_group_name_H-M   'P 1'
#
loop_
_entity.id
_entity.type
_entity.pdbx_description
1 polymer ?
#
loop_
_entity_poly.entity_id
_entity_poly.type
_entity_poly.pdbx_seq_one_letter_code
_entity_poly.pdbx_strand_id
1 'polypeptide(L)'
;MNNAINVLAAFRELTLSKALSRDDLHDLIKDGIIAALAKRFGANVEAEIEIHDDTGQIDITVLKEVVEEVEDSSRQISLEEARWDDPDFEVGDILEVPVEFGQFGRNAVMAAKQRILQRVREGERQKIIAEYADRVGELLSGEVQQVERGKMVVLLNRSREADAIIPYKEQNPRERFRQGEAIRAVLKKVEETPKGPRIILSRADPLFVAALFRLEVPEILQDIVQIRAVAREVGGRTKLAVSSRDESIDPVGACV
;
A
#
# COMPACT_ATOMS: atom_id res chain seq x y z
N MET A 1 -21.25 13.21 24.01
CA MET A 1 -22.14 12.69 22.94
C MET A 1 -21.71 13.07 21.51
N ASN A 2 -21.24 14.28 21.20
CA ASN A 2 -20.91 14.66 19.80
C ASN A 2 -19.63 14.07 19.17
N ASN A 3 -18.74 13.41 19.93
CA ASN A 3 -17.48 12.89 19.38
C ASN A 3 -17.61 11.48 18.77
N ALA A 4 -18.44 10.59 19.34
CA ALA A 4 -18.64 9.23 18.83
C ALA A 4 -19.34 9.20 17.47
N ILE A 5 -20.33 10.09 17.28
CA ILE A 5 -21.10 10.22 16.03
C ILE A 5 -20.20 10.71 14.87
N ASN A 6 -19.23 11.60 15.14
CA ASN A 6 -18.27 12.07 14.13
C ASN A 6 -17.24 11.00 13.73
N VAL A 7 -16.88 10.13 14.66
CA VAL A 7 -15.94 9.03 14.45
C VAL A 7 -16.55 8.00 13.47
N LEU A 8 -17.81 7.60 13.71
CA LEU A 8 -18.59 6.73 12.83
C LEU A 8 -18.79 7.28 11.40
N ALA A 9 -19.11 8.58 11.29
CA ALA A 9 -19.31 9.23 9.99
C ALA A 9 -18.01 9.26 9.18
N ALA A 10 -16.90 9.64 9.82
CA ALA A 10 -15.57 9.59 9.21
C ALA A 10 -15.15 8.16 8.83
N PHE A 11 -15.59 7.15 9.61
CA PHE A 11 -15.31 5.75 9.32
C PHE A 11 -16.11 5.21 8.14
N ARG A 12 -17.42 5.46 8.09
CA ARG A 12 -18.25 5.08 6.92
C ARG A 12 -17.69 5.67 5.64
N GLU A 13 -17.28 6.94 5.67
CA GLU A 13 -16.65 7.63 4.54
C GLU A 13 -15.30 6.98 4.13
N LEU A 14 -14.51 6.50 5.09
CA LEU A 14 -13.26 5.77 4.82
C LEU A 14 -13.49 4.39 4.19
N THR A 15 -14.47 3.61 4.68
CA THR A 15 -14.84 2.30 4.07
C THR A 15 -15.38 2.45 2.66
N LEU A 16 -16.13 3.52 2.38
CA LEU A 16 -16.67 3.78 1.05
C LEU A 16 -15.59 4.22 0.05
N SER A 17 -14.57 4.94 0.53
CA SER A 17 -13.52 5.52 -0.33
C SER A 17 -12.35 4.59 -0.61
N LYS A 18 -12.06 3.65 0.29
CA LYS A 18 -10.93 2.72 0.16
C LYS A 18 -11.43 1.32 0.45
N ALA A 19 -11.32 0.43 -0.54
CA ALA A 19 -11.87 -0.93 -0.58
C ALA A 19 -11.33 -1.87 0.52
N LEU A 20 -11.57 -1.51 1.78
CA LEU A 20 -11.35 -2.32 2.97
C LEU A 20 -12.64 -3.10 3.25
N SER A 21 -12.50 -4.35 3.67
CA SER A 21 -13.65 -5.08 4.20
C SER A 21 -14.07 -4.49 5.55
N ARG A 22 -15.29 -4.81 5.98
CA ARG A 22 -15.81 -4.37 7.28
C ARG A 22 -14.99 -4.95 8.44
N ASP A 23 -14.57 -6.20 8.30
CA ASP A 23 -13.76 -6.91 9.29
C ASP A 23 -12.36 -6.29 9.40
N ASP A 24 -11.72 -5.96 8.26
CA ASP A 24 -10.44 -5.26 8.25
C ASP A 24 -10.54 -3.90 8.97
N LEU A 25 -11.66 -3.20 8.83
CA LEU A 25 -11.88 -1.93 9.52
C LEU A 25 -12.03 -2.13 11.03
N HIS A 26 -12.75 -3.16 11.48
CA HIS A 26 -12.92 -3.45 12.90
C HIS A 26 -11.58 -3.77 13.56
N ASP A 27 -10.79 -4.65 12.95
CA ASP A 27 -9.46 -5.02 13.43
C ASP A 27 -8.54 -3.79 13.51
N LEU A 28 -8.60 -2.90 12.52
CA LEU A 28 -7.83 -1.66 12.52
C LEU A 28 -8.20 -0.70 13.65
N ILE A 29 -9.50 -0.60 13.96
CA ILE A 29 -9.97 0.26 15.06
C ILE A 29 -9.53 -0.33 16.39
N LYS A 30 -9.66 -1.65 16.58
CA LYS A 30 -9.18 -2.36 17.77
C LYS A 30 -7.68 -2.15 17.97
N ASP A 31 -6.86 -2.38 16.94
CA ASP A 31 -5.41 -2.12 16.95
C ASP A 31 -5.10 -0.65 17.32
N GLY A 32 -5.90 0.28 16.78
CA GLY A 32 -5.79 1.71 17.04
C GLY A 32 -5.95 2.07 18.51
N ILE A 33 -7.00 1.53 19.12
CA ILE A 33 -7.42 1.75 20.51
C ILE A 33 -6.48 1.03 21.48
N ILE A 34 -6.10 -0.22 21.23
CA ILE A 34 -5.13 -0.98 22.05
C ILE A 34 -3.84 -0.19 22.21
N ALA A 35 -3.31 0.34 21.12
CA ALA A 35 -2.07 1.10 21.23
C ALA A 35 -2.26 2.56 21.66
N ALA A 36 -3.49 3.02 21.91
CA ALA A 36 -3.77 4.22 22.69
C ALA A 36 -3.85 3.90 24.20
N LEU A 37 -4.49 2.78 24.55
CA LEU A 37 -4.49 2.19 25.89
C LEU A 37 -3.05 1.95 26.36
N ALA A 38 -2.19 1.41 25.50
CA ALA A 38 -0.80 1.10 25.83
C ALA A 38 0.02 2.33 26.26
N LYS A 39 -0.34 3.52 25.77
CA LYS A 39 0.31 4.77 26.20
C LYS A 39 -0.15 5.25 27.58
N ARG A 40 -1.35 4.87 28.02
CA ARG A 40 -1.95 5.31 29.28
C ARG A 40 -1.72 4.30 30.41
N PHE A 41 -1.89 3.02 30.11
CA PHE A 41 -1.85 1.93 31.10
C PHE A 41 -0.54 1.14 31.07
N GLY A 42 0.29 1.30 30.03
CA GLY A 42 1.58 0.61 29.88
C GLY A 42 1.61 -0.30 28.64
N ALA A 43 2.82 -0.63 28.17
CA ALA A 43 3.03 -1.31 26.88
C ALA A 43 2.34 -2.68 26.76
N ASN A 44 2.02 -3.27 27.91
CA ASN A 44 1.55 -4.64 28.06
C ASN A 44 0.04 -4.72 28.33
N VAL A 45 -0.71 -3.62 28.32
CA VAL A 45 -2.16 -3.64 28.60
C VAL A 45 -2.93 -4.66 27.75
N GLU A 46 -3.81 -5.42 28.40
CA GLU A 46 -4.79 -6.27 27.74
C GLU A 46 -6.18 -5.64 27.85
N ALA A 47 -6.93 -5.68 26.76
CA ALA A 47 -8.25 -5.08 26.70
C ALA A 47 -9.16 -5.80 25.72
N GLU A 48 -10.41 -5.97 26.11
CA GLU A 48 -11.51 -6.34 25.24
C GLU A 48 -12.16 -5.09 24.66
N ILE A 49 -12.39 -5.12 23.35
CA ILE A 49 -12.97 -4.00 22.62
C ILE A 49 -14.10 -4.55 21.77
N GLU A 50 -15.32 -4.13 22.10
CA GLU A 50 -16.52 -4.41 21.33
C GLU A 50 -16.95 -3.18 20.54
N ILE A 51 -17.27 -3.39 19.26
CA ILE A 51 -17.73 -2.34 18.35
C ILE A 51 -19.11 -2.75 17.86
N HIS A 52 -20.14 -2.02 18.29
CA HIS A 52 -21.51 -2.28 17.90
C HIS A 52 -21.79 -1.66 16.54
N ASP A 53 -22.07 -2.48 15.54
CA ASP A 53 -22.21 -2.05 14.15
C ASP A 53 -23.38 -1.08 13.88
N ASP A 54 -24.46 -1.25 14.63
CA ASP A 54 -25.72 -0.54 14.43
C ASP A 54 -25.69 0.86 15.02
N THR A 55 -25.03 0.99 16.18
CA THR A 55 -24.93 2.24 16.96
C THR A 55 -23.57 2.92 16.81
N GLY A 56 -22.54 2.17 16.38
CA GLY A 56 -21.10 2.49 16.42
C GLY A 56 -20.60 2.90 17.79
N GLN A 57 -21.25 2.38 18.83
CA GLN A 57 -20.77 2.47 20.19
C GLN A 57 -19.54 1.55 20.33
N ILE A 58 -18.52 2.05 21.00
CA ILE A 58 -17.27 1.34 21.24
C ILE A 58 -17.16 1.18 22.76
N ASP A 59 -17.26 -0.06 23.21
CA ASP A 59 -17.11 -0.43 24.61
C ASP A 59 -15.70 -0.99 24.79
N ILE A 60 -14.98 -0.49 25.81
CA ILE A 60 -13.60 -0.83 26.09
C ILE A 60 -13.51 -1.31 27.53
N THR A 61 -13.01 -2.53 27.72
CA THR A 61 -12.78 -3.14 29.03
C THR A 61 -11.31 -3.51 29.14
N VAL A 62 -10.59 -2.93 30.10
CA VAL A 62 -9.20 -3.31 30.39
C VAL A 62 -9.22 -4.48 31.36
N LEU A 63 -8.46 -5.52 31.05
CA LEU A 63 -8.35 -6.72 31.87
C LEU A 63 -7.12 -6.61 32.77
N LYS A 64 -7.31 -6.86 34.06
CA LYS A 64 -6.21 -6.94 35.03
C LYS A 64 -6.29 -8.22 35.85
N GLU A 65 -5.20 -8.97 35.89
CA GLU A 65 -5.05 -10.15 36.74
C GLU A 65 -4.81 -9.73 38.20
N VAL A 66 -5.58 -10.33 39.12
CA VAL A 66 -5.46 -10.09 40.55
C VAL A 66 -4.31 -10.93 41.10
N VAL A 67 -3.29 -10.27 41.66
CA VAL A 67 -2.07 -10.91 42.19
C VAL A 67 -1.76 -10.41 43.61
N GLU A 68 -0.94 -11.17 44.34
CA GLU A 68 -0.45 -10.74 45.66
C GLU A 68 0.63 -9.67 45.54
N GLU A 69 1.62 -9.90 44.67
CA GLU A 69 2.70 -8.96 44.37
C GLU A 69 2.60 -8.51 42.91
N VAL A 70 2.48 -7.19 42.70
CA VAL A 70 2.36 -6.61 41.36
C VAL A 70 3.75 -6.48 40.72
N GLU A 71 4.02 -7.26 39.68
CA GLU A 71 5.23 -7.16 38.86
C GLU A 71 5.02 -6.23 37.64
N ASP A 72 3.84 -6.29 37.02
CA ASP A 72 3.46 -5.47 35.86
C ASP A 72 2.12 -4.77 36.10
N SER A 73 2.15 -3.52 36.55
CA SER A 73 0.96 -2.72 36.83
C SER A 73 0.05 -2.44 35.63
N SER A 74 0.50 -2.75 34.41
CA SER A 74 -0.30 -2.63 33.20
C SER A 74 -1.26 -3.80 32.98
N ARG A 75 -0.92 -4.98 33.50
CA ARG A 75 -1.73 -6.21 33.42
C ARG A 75 -2.18 -6.73 34.78
N GLN A 76 -1.58 -6.27 35.87
CA GLN A 76 -1.81 -6.79 37.21
C GLN A 76 -2.39 -5.72 38.13
N ILE A 77 -3.14 -6.17 39.12
CA ILE A 77 -3.66 -5.38 40.24
C ILE A 77 -3.48 -6.16 41.54
N SER A 78 -3.25 -5.46 42.64
CA SER A 78 -3.14 -6.11 43.94
C SER A 78 -4.50 -6.62 44.42
N LEU A 79 -4.52 -7.72 45.18
CA LEU A 79 -5.74 -8.23 45.82
C LEU A 79 -6.44 -7.18 46.69
N GLU A 80 -5.67 -6.31 47.37
CA GLU A 80 -6.22 -5.23 48.20
C GLU A 80 -6.98 -4.20 47.37
N GLU A 81 -6.43 -3.81 46.21
CA GLU A 81 -7.08 -2.86 45.30
C GLU A 81 -8.28 -3.48 44.56
N ALA A 82 -8.19 -4.76 44.17
CA ALA A 82 -9.30 -5.46 43.53
C ALA A 82 -10.51 -5.57 44.48
N ARG A 83 -10.24 -5.89 45.76
CA ARG A 83 -11.28 -5.99 46.81
C ARG A 83 -11.96 -4.68 47.17
N TRP A 84 -11.42 -3.55 46.74
CA TRP A 84 -12.09 -2.26 46.87
C TRP A 84 -13.31 -2.16 45.94
N ASP A 85 -13.26 -2.84 44.80
CA ASP A 85 -14.34 -2.86 43.82
C ASP A 85 -15.36 -3.96 44.15
N ASP A 86 -14.87 -5.19 44.38
CA ASP A 86 -15.70 -6.32 44.83
C ASP A 86 -14.98 -7.15 45.92
N PRO A 87 -15.53 -7.29 47.14
CA PRO A 87 -14.92 -8.07 48.22
C PRO A 87 -14.62 -9.54 47.87
N ASP A 88 -15.31 -10.10 46.89
CA ASP A 88 -15.25 -11.52 46.55
C ASP A 88 -14.05 -11.90 45.64
N PHE A 89 -13.22 -10.93 45.21
CA PHE A 89 -12.03 -11.22 44.40
C PHE A 89 -11.00 -12.10 45.13
N GLU A 90 -10.48 -13.09 44.40
CA GLU A 90 -9.39 -13.99 44.78
C GLU A 90 -8.16 -13.81 43.85
N VAL A 91 -7.01 -14.33 44.29
CA VAL A 91 -5.78 -14.29 43.49
C VAL A 91 -5.95 -15.21 42.27
N GLY A 92 -5.66 -14.68 41.09
CA GLY A 92 -5.85 -15.35 39.79
C GLY A 92 -7.15 -14.95 39.07
N ASP A 93 -8.01 -14.16 39.69
CA ASP A 93 -9.19 -13.60 39.03
C ASP A 93 -8.82 -12.47 38.06
N ILE A 94 -9.73 -12.16 37.13
CA ILE A 94 -9.58 -11.04 36.20
C ILE A 94 -10.55 -9.94 36.62
N LEU A 95 -9.99 -8.80 37.00
CA LEU A 95 -10.73 -7.55 37.19
C LEU A 95 -10.95 -6.88 35.84
N GLU A 96 -12.22 -6.67 35.51
CA GLU A 96 -12.67 -5.92 34.34
C GLU A 96 -12.84 -4.44 34.68
N VAL A 97 -11.99 -3.57 34.13
CA VAL A 97 -12.06 -2.13 34.34
C VAL A 97 -12.67 -1.47 33.10
N PRO A 98 -13.95 -1.05 33.13
CA PRO A 98 -14.56 -0.36 32.01
C PRO A 98 -13.91 1.01 31.81
N VAL A 99 -13.55 1.35 30.57
CA VAL A 99 -12.95 2.64 30.25
C VAL A 99 -13.79 3.40 29.25
N GLU A 100 -14.25 4.58 29.67
CA GLU A 100 -15.00 5.45 28.78
C GLU A 100 -14.16 5.93 27.59
N PHE A 101 -14.66 5.69 26.37
CA PHE A 101 -14.04 6.15 25.12
C PHE A 101 -13.76 7.67 25.13
N GLY A 102 -14.60 8.46 25.81
CA GLY A 102 -14.44 9.90 25.95
C GLY A 102 -13.12 10.33 26.61
N GLN A 103 -12.58 9.51 27.53
CA GLN A 103 -11.33 9.79 28.23
C GLN A 103 -10.08 9.60 27.35
N PHE A 104 -10.18 8.85 26.26
CA PHE A 104 -9.10 8.69 25.28
C PHE A 104 -8.95 9.88 24.34
N GLY A 105 -9.92 10.80 24.37
CA GLY A 105 -9.85 12.13 23.77
C GLY A 105 -9.66 12.13 22.25
N ARG A 106 -9.25 13.30 21.73
CA ARG A 106 -8.94 13.54 20.30
C ARG A 106 -7.65 12.82 19.86
N ASN A 107 -6.73 12.57 20.78
CA ASN A 107 -5.40 12.04 20.47
C ASN A 107 -5.43 10.55 20.09
N ALA A 108 -6.25 9.74 20.77
CA ALA A 108 -6.43 8.33 20.40
C ALA A 108 -7.08 8.17 19.03
N VAL A 109 -8.12 8.96 18.74
CA VAL A 109 -8.78 9.00 17.43
C VAL A 109 -7.80 9.39 16.32
N MET A 110 -6.96 10.41 16.56
CA MET A 110 -5.94 10.82 15.59
C MET A 110 -4.88 9.72 15.37
N ALA A 111 -4.47 9.02 16.43
CA ALA A 111 -3.52 7.91 16.33
C ALA A 111 -4.11 6.69 15.59
N ALA A 112 -5.38 6.36 15.84
CA ALA A 112 -6.11 5.33 15.12
C ALA A 112 -6.24 5.68 13.63
N LYS A 113 -6.62 6.93 13.30
CA LYS A 113 -6.65 7.42 11.92
C LYS A 113 -5.29 7.27 11.22
N GLN A 114 -4.20 7.62 11.90
CA GLN A 114 -2.84 7.48 11.37
C GLN A 114 -2.51 6.00 11.05
N ARG A 115 -2.85 5.08 11.96
CA ARG A 115 -2.65 3.63 11.78
C ARG A 115 -3.50 3.05 10.64
N ILE A 116 -4.77 3.43 10.55
CA ILE A 116 -5.65 3.05 9.44
C ILE A 116 -5.04 3.48 8.11
N LEU A 117 -4.63 4.75 7.99
CA LEU A 117 -3.98 5.27 6.78
C LEU A 117 -2.67 4.56 6.45
N GLN A 118 -1.96 4.02 7.44
CA GLN A 118 -0.74 3.26 7.23
C GLN A 118 -1.04 1.86 6.71
N ARG A 119 -1.98 1.14 7.31
CA ARG A 119 -2.34 -0.23 6.90
C ARG A 119 -2.99 -0.27 5.52
N VAL A 120 -3.84 0.72 5.22
CA VAL A 120 -4.37 0.93 3.87
C VAL A 120 -3.25 1.08 2.85
N ARG A 121 -2.26 1.94 3.14
CA ARG A 121 -1.11 2.15 2.26
C ARG A 121 -0.26 0.89 2.09
N GLU A 122 -0.20 0.05 3.11
CA GLU A 122 0.51 -1.23 3.07
C GLU A 122 -0.21 -2.27 2.21
N GLY A 123 -1.55 -2.35 2.31
CA GLY A 123 -2.37 -3.17 1.42
C GLY A 123 -2.27 -2.72 -0.04
N GLU A 124 -2.37 -1.41 -0.29
CA GLU A 124 -2.14 -0.81 -1.62
C GLU A 124 -0.73 -1.13 -2.14
N ARG A 125 0.29 -1.05 -1.27
CA ARG A 125 1.67 -1.40 -1.63
C ARG A 125 1.78 -2.84 -2.14
N GLN A 126 1.27 -3.81 -1.39
CA GLN A 126 1.38 -5.22 -1.76
C GLN A 126 0.65 -5.51 -3.06
N LYS A 127 -0.54 -4.92 -3.25
CA LYS A 127 -1.32 -5.07 -4.47
C LYS A 127 -0.59 -4.55 -5.70
N ILE A 128 0.02 -3.36 -5.62
CA ILE A 128 0.79 -2.77 -6.73
C ILE A 128 2.00 -3.65 -7.07
N ILE A 129 2.74 -4.13 -6.07
CA ILE A 129 3.90 -4.99 -6.31
C ILE A 129 3.48 -6.29 -7.00
N ALA A 130 2.45 -6.96 -6.49
CA ALA A 130 1.92 -8.19 -7.08
C ALA A 130 1.42 -7.95 -8.52
N GLU A 131 0.78 -6.81 -8.79
CA GLU A 131 0.29 -6.50 -10.14
C GLU A 131 1.44 -6.30 -11.14
N TYR A 132 2.52 -5.61 -10.76
CA TYR A 132 3.55 -5.15 -11.70
C TYR A 132 4.85 -5.97 -11.70
N ALA A 133 5.08 -6.82 -10.69
CA ALA A 133 6.31 -7.62 -10.60
C ALA A 133 6.50 -8.52 -11.84
N ASP A 134 5.43 -9.18 -12.29
CA ASP A 134 5.48 -10.12 -13.43
C ASP A 134 5.38 -9.42 -14.80
N ARG A 135 5.22 -8.09 -14.82
CA ARG A 135 4.95 -7.29 -16.03
C ARG A 135 6.17 -6.48 -16.48
N VAL A 136 7.33 -6.75 -15.89
CA VAL A 136 8.60 -6.14 -16.30
C VAL A 136 8.86 -6.42 -17.79
N GLY A 137 9.15 -5.39 -18.56
CA GLY A 137 9.28 -5.46 -20.02
C GLY A 137 8.00 -5.11 -20.80
N GLU A 138 6.85 -4.96 -20.15
CA GLU A 138 5.62 -4.53 -20.82
C GLU A 138 5.62 -3.02 -21.12
N LEU A 139 5.05 -2.64 -22.26
CA LEU A 139 4.80 -1.25 -22.61
C LEU A 139 3.59 -0.71 -21.84
N LEU A 140 3.82 0.26 -20.96
CA LEU A 140 2.77 0.95 -20.22
C LEU A 140 2.46 2.31 -20.86
N SER A 141 1.18 2.67 -20.83
CA SER A 141 0.68 3.95 -21.32
C SER A 141 0.18 4.82 -20.15
N GLY A 142 0.44 6.11 -20.24
CA GLY A 142 0.03 7.08 -19.24
C GLY A 142 0.14 8.52 -19.75
N GLU A 143 0.06 9.46 -18.83
CA GLU A 143 0.16 10.89 -19.06
C GLU A 143 1.26 11.47 -18.17
N VAL A 144 2.04 12.42 -18.69
CA VAL A 144 3.04 13.12 -17.88
C VAL A 144 2.32 14.05 -16.90
N GLN A 145 2.33 13.67 -15.63
CA GLN A 145 1.70 14.43 -14.56
C GLN A 145 2.57 15.63 -14.16
N GLN A 146 3.88 15.43 -14.07
CA GLN A 146 4.82 16.48 -13.67
C GLN A 146 6.23 16.20 -14.21
N VAL A 147 6.91 17.26 -14.64
CA VAL A 147 8.33 17.20 -15.02
C VAL A 147 9.14 17.90 -13.93
N GLU A 148 9.96 17.14 -13.21
CA GLU A 148 10.83 17.65 -12.14
C GLU A 148 12.29 17.66 -12.60
N ARG A 149 13.16 18.33 -11.82
CA ARG A 149 14.61 18.26 -12.04
C ARG A 149 15.10 16.84 -11.75
N GLY A 150 15.35 16.07 -12.81
CA GLY A 150 15.97 14.74 -12.72
C GLY A 150 15.02 13.54 -12.85
N LYS A 151 13.70 13.76 -12.97
CA LYS A 151 12.72 12.69 -13.25
C LYS A 151 11.43 13.27 -13.84
N MET A 152 10.68 12.44 -14.54
CA MET A 152 9.29 12.72 -14.91
C MET A 152 8.37 11.83 -14.08
N VAL A 153 7.29 12.39 -13.56
CA VAL A 153 6.21 11.66 -12.89
C VAL A 153 5.14 11.38 -13.95
N VAL A 154 4.74 10.11 -14.06
CA VAL A 154 3.80 9.62 -15.05
C VAL A 154 2.59 9.06 -14.34
N LEU A 155 1.41 9.52 -14.72
CA LEU A 155 0.14 8.94 -14.29
C LEU A 155 -0.21 7.79 -15.23
N LEU A 156 -0.17 6.55 -14.74
CA LEU A 156 -0.51 5.38 -15.55
C LEU A 156 -2.04 5.28 -15.78
N ASN A 157 -2.44 4.85 -16.98
CA ASN A 157 -3.85 4.68 -17.30
C ASN A 157 -4.51 3.53 -16.54
N ARG A 158 -3.76 2.44 -16.30
CA ARG A 158 -4.26 1.24 -15.61
C ARG A 158 -4.36 1.41 -14.10
N SER A 159 -3.38 2.12 -13.49
CA SER A 159 -3.31 2.29 -12.04
C SER A 159 -2.89 3.72 -11.70
N ARG A 160 -3.89 4.56 -11.41
CA ARG A 160 -3.68 5.98 -11.07
C ARG A 160 -3.03 6.20 -9.71
N GLU A 161 -3.08 5.20 -8.85
CA GLU A 161 -2.57 5.25 -7.48
C GLU A 161 -1.09 4.83 -7.40
N ALA A 162 -0.53 4.30 -8.49
CA ALA A 162 0.85 3.84 -8.51
C ALA A 162 1.84 4.99 -8.80
N ASP A 163 2.86 5.11 -7.95
CA ASP A 163 3.95 6.07 -8.12
C ASP A 163 4.87 5.63 -9.29
N ALA A 164 4.54 6.06 -10.51
CA ALA A 164 5.35 5.77 -11.69
C ALA A 164 6.23 6.96 -12.08
N ILE A 165 7.52 6.69 -12.30
CA ILE A 165 8.50 7.71 -12.70
C ILE A 165 9.39 7.24 -13.83
N ILE A 166 9.90 8.19 -14.61
CA ILE A 166 11.00 8.00 -15.55
C ILE A 166 12.20 8.83 -15.03
N PRO A 167 13.19 8.20 -14.38
CA PRO A 167 14.43 8.87 -13.97
C PRO A 167 15.17 9.49 -15.16
N TYR A 168 15.93 10.55 -14.97
CA TYR A 168 16.66 11.23 -16.06
C TYR A 168 17.50 10.30 -16.92
N LYS A 169 18.18 9.32 -16.31
CA LYS A 169 18.99 8.31 -17.02
C LYS A 169 18.16 7.37 -17.91
N GLU A 170 16.87 7.26 -17.64
CA GLU A 170 15.92 6.40 -18.35
C GLU A 170 15.11 7.17 -19.41
N GLN A 171 15.38 8.47 -19.58
CA GLN A 171 14.76 9.33 -20.59
C GLN A 171 15.57 9.32 -21.89
N ASN A 172 14.89 9.58 -23.01
CA ASN A 172 15.57 9.88 -24.27
C ASN A 172 15.93 11.38 -24.29
N PRO A 173 17.21 11.78 -24.34
CA PRO A 173 17.61 13.19 -24.28
C PRO A 173 17.09 14.05 -25.42
N ARG A 174 16.69 13.43 -26.54
CA ARG A 174 16.14 14.13 -27.72
C ARG A 174 14.64 14.37 -27.62
N GLU A 175 13.96 13.70 -26.70
CA GLU A 175 12.52 13.87 -26.48
C GLU A 175 12.29 14.88 -25.36
N ARG A 176 11.30 15.75 -25.55
CA ARG A 176 10.84 16.66 -24.52
C ARG A 176 9.35 16.45 -24.34
N PHE A 177 8.97 16.13 -23.11
CA PHE A 177 7.57 16.02 -22.74
C PHE A 177 7.15 17.23 -21.91
N ARG A 178 5.88 17.61 -22.05
CA ARG A 178 5.21 18.60 -21.20
C ARG A 178 4.20 17.91 -20.31
N GLN A 179 3.83 18.60 -19.22
CA GLN A 179 2.71 18.18 -18.41
C GLN A 179 1.44 18.07 -19.27
N GLY A 180 0.68 17.00 -19.08
CA GLY A 180 -0.53 16.72 -19.85
C GLY A 180 -0.31 15.87 -21.10
N GLU A 181 0.95 15.63 -21.51
CA GLU A 181 1.22 14.88 -22.73
C GLU A 181 1.15 13.37 -22.49
N ALA A 182 0.55 12.66 -23.44
CA ALA A 182 0.51 11.20 -23.42
C ALA A 182 1.92 10.64 -23.63
N ILE A 183 2.26 9.62 -22.83
CA ILE A 183 3.57 8.97 -22.88
C ILE A 183 3.41 7.46 -22.79
N ARG A 184 4.19 6.75 -23.60
CA ARG A 184 4.39 5.30 -23.49
C ARG A 184 5.80 5.04 -22.98
N ALA A 185 5.98 4.10 -22.07
CA ALA A 185 7.29 3.73 -21.57
C ALA A 185 7.27 2.26 -21.13
N VAL A 186 8.41 1.59 -21.20
CA VAL A 186 8.51 0.21 -20.77
C VAL A 186 8.64 0.16 -19.25
N LEU A 187 7.98 -0.81 -18.61
CA LEU A 187 8.24 -1.12 -17.22
C LEU A 187 9.63 -1.75 -17.09
N LYS A 188 10.58 -1.03 -16.49
CA LYS A 188 11.95 -1.51 -16.28
C LYS A 188 12.08 -2.34 -15.01
N LYS A 189 11.49 -1.86 -13.91
CA LYS A 189 11.45 -2.56 -12.62
C LYS A 189 10.49 -1.89 -11.66
N VAL A 190 10.11 -2.62 -10.62
CA VAL A 190 9.41 -2.09 -9.43
C VAL A 190 10.43 -2.00 -8.30
N GLU A 191 10.58 -0.82 -7.69
CA GLU A 191 11.46 -0.60 -6.54
C GLU A 191 10.63 -0.37 -5.28
N GLU A 192 10.94 -1.08 -4.20
CA GLU A 192 10.38 -0.78 -2.89
C GLU A 192 11.12 0.39 -2.26
N THR A 193 10.38 1.45 -1.92
CA THR A 193 10.93 2.59 -1.18
C THR A 193 10.19 2.77 0.14
N PRO A 194 10.76 3.47 1.15
CA PRO A 194 10.06 3.74 2.41
C PRO A 194 8.72 4.45 2.23
N LYS A 195 8.54 5.22 1.14
CA LYS A 195 7.31 5.95 0.84
C LYS A 195 6.24 5.10 0.13
N GLY A 196 6.61 3.94 -0.42
CA GLY A 196 5.74 3.09 -1.21
C GLY A 196 6.48 2.38 -2.35
N PRO A 197 5.81 1.46 -3.06
CA PRO A 197 6.37 0.86 -4.26
C PRO A 197 6.44 1.92 -5.35
N ARG A 198 7.55 1.95 -6.05
CA ARG A 198 7.81 2.89 -7.13
C ARG A 198 8.02 2.13 -8.43
N ILE A 199 7.22 2.46 -9.42
CA ILE A 199 7.30 1.89 -10.75
C ILE A 199 8.34 2.69 -11.54
N ILE A 200 9.44 2.05 -11.90
CA ILE A 200 10.48 2.66 -12.72
C ILE A 200 10.21 2.33 -14.18
N LEU A 201 9.83 3.37 -14.92
CA LEU A 201 9.60 3.31 -16.35
C LEU A 201 10.86 3.75 -17.10
N SER A 202 11.02 3.26 -18.32
CA SER A 202 12.11 3.69 -19.21
C SER A 202 11.66 3.91 -20.64
N ARG A 203 12.25 4.91 -21.27
CA ARG A 203 12.24 5.12 -22.72
C ARG A 203 13.62 4.96 -23.34
N ALA A 204 14.66 4.86 -22.51
CA ALA A 204 16.05 4.63 -22.91
C ALA A 204 16.39 3.15 -23.05
N ASP A 205 15.78 2.28 -22.24
CA ASP A 205 16.14 0.87 -22.14
C ASP A 205 15.93 0.12 -23.47
N PRO A 206 16.78 -0.86 -23.85
CA PRO A 206 16.54 -1.73 -25.00
C PRO A 206 15.17 -2.42 -24.98
N LEU A 207 14.65 -2.76 -23.80
CA LEU A 207 13.33 -3.38 -23.64
C LEU A 207 12.21 -2.52 -24.21
N PHE A 208 12.36 -1.19 -24.22
CA PHE A 208 11.35 -0.30 -24.80
C PHE A 208 11.17 -0.52 -26.29
N VAL A 209 12.25 -0.72 -27.04
CA VAL A 209 12.16 -0.99 -28.48
C VAL A 209 11.59 -2.37 -28.71
N ALA A 210 12.03 -3.39 -27.95
CA ALA A 210 11.46 -4.73 -28.06
C ALA A 210 9.93 -4.73 -27.81
N ALA A 211 9.47 -4.00 -26.79
CA ALA A 211 8.05 -3.87 -26.47
C ALA A 211 7.26 -3.13 -27.54
N LEU A 212 7.85 -2.11 -28.19
CA LEU A 212 7.23 -1.44 -29.35
C LEU A 212 7.09 -2.41 -30.53
N PHE A 213 8.13 -3.18 -30.86
CA PHE A 213 8.06 -4.16 -31.94
C PHE A 213 7.02 -5.24 -31.68
N ARG A 214 6.88 -5.70 -30.42
CA ARG A 214 5.84 -6.65 -30.04
C ARG A 214 4.42 -6.10 -30.21
N LEU A 215 4.24 -4.77 -30.13
CA LEU A 215 2.95 -4.11 -30.36
C LEU A 215 2.66 -3.93 -31.85
N GLU A 216 3.67 -3.55 -32.64
CA GLU A 216 3.49 -3.19 -34.05
C GLU A 216 3.58 -4.39 -35.00
N VAL A 217 4.30 -5.45 -34.64
CA VAL A 217 4.55 -6.63 -35.49
C VAL A 217 3.77 -7.85 -34.96
N PRO A 218 2.69 -8.29 -35.64
CA PRO A 218 1.87 -9.43 -35.19
C PRO A 218 2.65 -10.73 -35.05
N GLU A 219 3.62 -10.99 -35.92
CA GLU A 219 4.44 -12.20 -35.93
C GLU A 219 5.33 -12.28 -34.68
N ILE A 220 5.74 -11.14 -34.11
CA ILE A 220 6.46 -11.07 -32.84
C ILE A 220 5.49 -11.29 -31.67
N LEU A 221 4.27 -10.75 -31.75
CA LEU A 221 3.26 -10.96 -30.73
C LEU A 221 2.85 -12.45 -30.61
N GLN A 222 2.78 -13.15 -31.74
CA GLN A 222 2.48 -14.59 -31.85
C GLN A 222 3.69 -15.50 -31.57
N ASP A 223 4.84 -14.93 -31.19
CA ASP A 223 6.12 -15.62 -30.97
C ASP A 223 6.61 -16.46 -32.18
N ILE A 224 6.12 -16.18 -33.38
CA ILE A 224 6.60 -16.75 -34.65
C ILE A 224 7.98 -16.16 -34.97
N VAL A 225 8.09 -14.83 -34.91
CA VAL A 225 9.36 -14.11 -35.00
C VAL A 225 9.83 -13.74 -33.60
N GLN A 226 11.07 -14.08 -33.28
CA GLN A 226 11.65 -13.85 -31.97
C GLN A 226 12.77 -12.83 -32.02
N ILE A 227 12.73 -11.84 -31.12
CA ILE A 227 13.82 -10.90 -30.91
C ILE A 227 14.92 -11.61 -30.11
N ARG A 228 16.08 -11.84 -30.74
CA ARG A 228 17.23 -12.53 -30.14
C ARG A 228 18.13 -11.58 -29.35
N ALA A 229 18.32 -10.37 -29.84
CA ALA A 229 19.14 -9.36 -29.18
C ALA A 229 18.72 -7.95 -29.58
N VAL A 230 18.90 -7.02 -28.65
CA VAL A 230 18.67 -5.58 -28.87
C VAL A 230 19.88 -4.83 -28.37
N ALA A 231 20.49 -4.03 -29.24
CA ALA A 231 21.58 -3.11 -28.90
C ALA A 231 21.12 -1.69 -29.20
N ARG A 232 21.09 -0.83 -28.18
CA ARG A 232 20.50 0.51 -28.29
C ARG A 232 21.44 1.60 -27.80
N GLU A 233 21.64 2.59 -28.66
CA GLU A 233 22.20 3.89 -28.31
C GLU A 233 21.05 4.90 -28.26
N VAL A 234 20.76 5.41 -27.06
CA VAL A 234 19.57 6.22 -26.80
C VAL A 234 19.63 7.53 -27.58
N GLY A 235 18.57 7.82 -28.34
CA GLY A 235 18.50 8.97 -29.22
C GLY A 235 19.37 8.84 -30.49
N GLY A 236 20.25 7.85 -30.58
CA GLY A 236 21.09 7.56 -31.74
C GLY A 236 20.51 6.41 -32.57
N ARG A 237 21.19 5.26 -32.53
CA ARG A 237 20.87 4.07 -33.33
C ARG A 237 20.43 2.90 -32.46
N THR A 238 19.43 2.14 -32.92
CA THR A 238 19.10 0.83 -32.36
C THR A 238 19.35 -0.25 -33.41
N LYS A 239 19.94 -1.38 -33.00
CA LYS A 239 20.04 -2.59 -33.79
C LYS A 239 19.26 -3.71 -33.13
N LEU A 240 18.48 -4.43 -33.93
CA LEU A 240 17.65 -5.55 -33.52
C LEU A 240 18.12 -6.81 -34.27
N ALA A 241 18.29 -7.91 -33.57
CA ALA A 241 18.51 -9.22 -34.16
C ALA A 241 17.23 -10.05 -33.98
N VAL A 242 16.70 -10.58 -35.08
CA VAL A 242 15.45 -11.34 -35.10
C VAL A 242 15.65 -12.68 -35.80
N SER A 243 14.84 -13.67 -35.44
CA SER A 243 14.82 -14.98 -36.10
C SER A 243 13.38 -15.50 -36.16
N SER A 244 13.00 -16.15 -37.25
CA SER A 244 11.70 -16.83 -37.35
C SER A 244 11.82 -18.28 -36.85
N ARG A 245 10.74 -18.80 -36.26
CA ARG A 245 10.53 -20.24 -36.01
C ARG A 245 9.88 -20.95 -37.20
N ASP A 246 9.25 -20.19 -38.09
CA ASP A 246 8.65 -20.68 -39.33
C ASP A 246 9.57 -20.31 -40.50
N GLU A 247 10.06 -21.31 -41.22
CA GLU A 247 10.92 -21.12 -42.39
C GLU A 247 10.22 -20.38 -43.54
N SER A 248 8.89 -20.36 -43.53
CA SER A 248 8.06 -19.67 -44.54
C SER A 248 8.00 -18.15 -44.33
N ILE A 249 8.45 -17.66 -43.17
CA ILE A 249 8.34 -16.25 -42.77
C ILE A 249 9.74 -15.64 -42.65
N ASP A 250 9.99 -14.61 -43.47
CA ASP A 250 11.21 -13.81 -43.35
C ASP A 250 11.10 -12.88 -42.12
N PRO A 251 11.94 -13.07 -41.08
CA PRO A 251 11.86 -12.27 -39.87
C PRO A 251 12.22 -10.80 -40.08
N VAL A 252 13.06 -10.47 -41.08
CA VAL A 252 13.38 -9.07 -41.39
C VAL A 252 12.23 -8.43 -42.13
N GLY A 253 11.67 -9.10 -43.14
CA GLY A 253 10.49 -8.65 -43.88
C GLY A 253 9.27 -8.41 -42.98
N ALA A 254 9.04 -9.24 -41.96
CA ALA A 254 7.96 -9.02 -40.99
C ALA A 254 8.15 -7.77 -40.11
N CYS A 255 9.39 -7.28 -39.97
CA CYS A 255 9.73 -6.15 -39.09
C CYS A 255 9.82 -4.80 -39.81
N VAL A 256 9.55 -4.73 -41.12
CA VAL A 256 9.69 -3.54 -41.99
C VAL A 256 8.33 -3.12 -42.53
#